data_AF-A0AAN8SQV1-F1
#
_entry.id   AF-A0AAN8SQV1-F1
#
_cell.length_a   1.000
_cell.length_b   1.000
_cell.length_c   1.000
_cell.angle_alpha   90.00
_cell.angle_beta   90.00
_cell.angle_gamma   90.00
#
_symmetry.space_group_name_H-M   'P 1'
#
loop_
_entity.id
_entity.type
_entity.pdbx_description
1 polymer ?
#
loop_
_entity_poly.entity_id
_entity_poly.type
_entity_poly.pdbx_seq_one_letter_code
_entity_poly.pdbx_strand_id
1 'polypeptide(L)'
;MHKIQIGVVFDLVFFLQLAGDGISLEDIRDADPTLYSSCKQILKMNPETMDKDILSLTFAYDVEELGSIKIVELCPKGKNIVVNS
;
A
#
# COMPACT_ATOMS: atom_id res chain seq x y z
N MET A 1 2.04 -31.57 13.19
CA MET A 1 3.09 -30.57 12.91
C MET A 1 4.45 -31.19 13.21
N HIS A 2 5.36 -31.23 12.24
CA HIS A 2 6.75 -31.64 12.47
C HIS A 2 7.58 -30.40 12.78
N LYS A 3 8.42 -30.46 13.82
CA LYS A 3 9.28 -29.34 14.23
C LYS A 3 10.55 -29.31 13.36
N ILE A 4 10.38 -28.90 12.11
CA ILE A 4 11.46 -28.77 11.13
C ILE A 4 11.74 -27.27 10.94
N GLN A 5 13.00 -26.87 11.01
CA GLN A 5 13.41 -25.51 10.66
C GLN A 5 13.44 -25.35 9.14
N ILE A 6 12.83 -24.28 8.64
CA ILE A 6 12.83 -23.91 7.23
C ILE A 6 13.77 -22.72 7.07
N GLY A 7 14.80 -22.85 6.24
CA GLY A 7 15.79 -21.80 5.96
C GLY A 7 15.32 -20.83 4.89
N VAL A 8 14.21 -20.13 5.14
CA VAL A 8 13.66 -19.10 4.25
C VAL A 8 13.47 -17.81 5.04
N VAL A 9 13.76 -16.67 4.42
CA VAL A 9 13.52 -15.35 4.97
C VAL A 9 12.22 -14.81 4.38
N PHE A 10 11.32 -14.36 5.24
CA PHE A 10 10.10 -13.66 4.86
C PHE A 10 10.11 -12.28 5.50
N ASP A 11 9.51 -11.31 4.82
CA ASP A 11 9.26 -9.99 5.41
C ASP A 11 8.31 -10.08 6.61
N LEU A 12 8.45 -9.16 7.56
CA LEU A 12 7.62 -9.07 8.76
C LEU A 12 6.12 -9.06 8.41
N VAL A 13 5.76 -8.34 7.35
CA VAL A 13 4.37 -8.21 6.88
C VAL A 13 3.70 -9.57 6.61
N PHE A 14 4.46 -10.57 6.15
CA PHE A 14 3.92 -11.90 5.88
C PHE A 14 3.45 -12.58 7.17
N PHE A 15 4.22 -12.44 8.26
CA PHE A 15 3.85 -13.00 9.55
C PHE A 15 2.68 -12.26 10.19
N LEU A 16 2.61 -10.93 10.05
CA LEU A 16 1.48 -10.14 10.51
C LEU A 16 0.18 -10.56 9.83
N GLN A 17 0.23 -10.80 8.51
CA GLN A 17 -0.91 -11.34 7.75
C GLN A 17 -1.37 -12.71 8.24
N LEU A 18 -0.42 -13.64 8.50
CA LEU A 18 -0.74 -14.97 9.02
C LEU A 18 -1.33 -14.92 10.44
N ALA A 19 -0.91 -13.96 11.26
CA ALA A 19 -1.46 -13.75 12.59
C ALA A 19 -2.86 -13.11 12.56
N GLY A 20 -3.27 -12.54 11.43
CA GLY A 20 -4.49 -11.74 11.31
C GLY A 20 -4.36 -10.35 11.92
N ASP A 21 -3.12 -9.87 12.11
CA ASP A 21 -2.84 -8.55 12.66
C ASP A 21 -3.02 -7.46 11.59
N GLY A 22 -3.31 -6.24 12.05
CA GLY A 22 -3.35 -5.07 11.20
C GLY A 22 -1.95 -4.73 10.67
N ILE A 23 -1.87 -4.32 9.42
CA ILE A 23 -0.63 -3.89 8.77
C ILE A 23 -0.60 -2.37 8.74
N SER A 24 0.47 -1.78 9.24
CA SER A 24 0.72 -0.34 9.17
C SER A 24 1.63 0.01 7.98
N LEU A 25 1.72 1.31 7.67
CA LEU A 25 2.67 1.80 6.67
C LEU A 25 4.13 1.47 7.03
N GLU A 26 4.49 1.37 8.31
CA GLU A 26 5.86 1.05 8.72
C GLU A 26 6.24 -0.40 8.40
N ASP A 27 5.26 -1.31 8.44
CA ASP A 27 5.48 -2.75 8.24
C ASP A 27 5.83 -3.09 6.78
N ILE A 28 5.47 -2.20 5.84
CA ILE A 28 5.76 -2.37 4.41
C ILE A 28 7.09 -1.75 3.99
N ARG A 29 7.84 -1.09 4.89
CA ARG A 29 9.09 -0.41 4.53
C ARG A 29 10.06 -1.33 3.80
N ASP A 30 10.20 -2.55 4.28
CA ASP A 30 11.17 -3.51 3.76
C ASP A 30 10.56 -4.36 2.62
N ALA A 31 9.24 -4.60 2.67
CA ALA A 31 8.50 -5.38 1.66
C ALA A 31 8.22 -4.61 0.35
N ASP A 32 7.93 -3.31 0.45
CA ASP A 32 7.77 -2.40 -0.70
C ASP A 32 8.33 -1.00 -0.38
N PRO A 33 9.65 -0.81 -0.51
CA PRO A 33 10.30 0.47 -0.20
C PRO A 33 9.81 1.63 -1.08
N THR A 34 9.35 1.34 -2.30
CA THR A 34 8.88 2.34 -3.26
C THR A 34 7.54 2.90 -2.82
N LEU A 35 6.57 2.02 -2.54
CA LEU A 35 5.27 2.41 -2.02
C LEU A 35 5.40 3.12 -0.67
N TYR A 36 6.21 2.56 0.23
CA TYR A 36 6.50 3.18 1.54
C TYR A 36 7.00 4.62 1.39
N SER A 37 8.03 4.83 0.56
CA SER A 37 8.63 6.15 0.34
C SER A 37 7.64 7.12 -0.28
N SER A 38 6.88 6.69 -1.29
CA SER A 38 5.86 7.51 -1.95
C SER A 38 4.76 7.96 -0.98
N CYS A 39 4.18 7.03 -0.22
CA CYS A 39 3.18 7.35 0.80
C CYS A 39 3.75 8.30 1.86
N LYS A 40 4.99 8.10 2.31
CA LYS A 40 5.67 9.02 3.24
C LYS A 40 5.89 10.41 2.65
N GLN A 41 6.14 10.53 1.35
CA GLN A 41 6.27 11.83 0.68
C GLN A 41 4.92 12.54 0.61
N ILE A 42 3.85 11.85 0.23
CA ILE A 42 2.48 12.40 0.20
C ILE A 42 2.08 12.91 1.60
N LEU A 43 2.32 12.11 2.65
CA LEU A 43 2.02 12.53 4.03
C LEU A 43 2.81 13.75 4.52
N LYS A 44 3.95 14.07 3.88
CA LYS A 44 4.78 15.25 4.19
C LYS A 44 4.50 16.43 3.26
N MET A 45 3.67 16.22 2.23
CA MET A 45 3.36 17.23 1.24
C MET A 45 2.50 18.34 1.87
N ASN A 46 2.66 19.58 1.39
CA ASN A 46 1.83 20.68 1.84
C ASN A 46 0.37 20.44 1.37
N PRO A 47 -0.64 20.55 2.27
CA PRO A 47 -2.06 20.50 1.94
C PRO A 47 -2.45 21.28 0.70
N GLU A 48 -1.97 22.53 0.57
CA GLU A 48 -2.29 23.39 -0.58
C GLU A 48 -1.77 22.84 -1.92
N THR A 49 -0.72 22.02 -1.89
CA THR A 49 -0.17 21.38 -3.08
C THR A 49 -0.96 20.11 -3.42
N MET A 50 -1.53 19.44 -2.41
CA MET A 50 -2.37 18.25 -2.60
C MET A 50 -3.75 18.64 -3.14
N ASP A 51 -4.34 19.72 -2.62
CA ASP A 51 -5.64 20.24 -3.06
C ASP A 51 -5.62 20.82 -4.49
N LYS A 52 -4.42 21.07 -5.04
CA LYS A 52 -4.23 21.45 -6.46
C LYS A 52 -4.31 20.28 -7.42
N ASP A 53 -4.65 19.08 -6.94
CA ASP A 53 -4.82 17.85 -7.72
C ASP A 53 -3.60 17.49 -8.59
N ILE A 54 -2.39 17.86 -8.15
CA ILE A 54 -1.15 17.66 -8.91
C ILE A 54 -0.84 16.17 -9.14
N LEU A 55 -1.24 15.32 -8.19
CA LEU A 55 -1.00 13.87 -8.24
C LEU A 55 -2.18 13.09 -8.86
N SER A 56 -3.33 13.74 -9.11
CA SER A 56 -4.55 13.13 -9.67
C SER A 56 -4.92 11.79 -9.01
N LEU A 57 -4.86 11.75 -7.67
CA LEU A 57 -5.10 10.55 -6.88
C LEU A 57 -6.58 10.38 -6.55
N THR A 58 -7.05 9.13 -6.57
CA THR A 58 -8.40 8.74 -6.13
C THR A 58 -8.32 7.57 -5.16
N PHE A 59 -9.44 7.17 -4.55
CA PHE A 59 -9.49 5.98 -3.70
C PHE A 59 -9.57 4.68 -4.54
N ALA A 60 -8.64 4.53 -5.48
CA ALA A 60 -8.43 3.33 -6.27
C ALA A 60 -6.93 3.12 -6.49
N TYR A 61 -6.51 1.87 -6.67
CA TYR A 61 -5.12 1.54 -7.00
C TYR A 61 -5.04 0.56 -8.17
N ASP A 62 -3.97 0.70 -8.94
CA ASP A 62 -3.68 -0.16 -10.06
C ASP A 62 -2.81 -1.33 -9.59
N VAL A 63 -3.25 -2.55 -9.85
CA VAL A 63 -2.49 -3.77 -9.58
C VAL A 63 -2.14 -4.46 -10.89
N GLU A 64 -0.86 -4.75 -11.07
CA GLU A 64 -0.41 -5.63 -12.15
C GLU A 64 -0.55 -7.08 -11.71
N GLU A 65 -1.37 -7.86 -12.41
CA GLU A 65 -1.51 -9.29 -12.20
C GLU A 65 -1.38 -10.02 -13.54
N LEU A 66 -0.38 -10.91 -13.64
CA LEU A 66 -0.16 -11.77 -14.81
C LEU A 66 -0.08 -10.99 -16.13
N GLY A 67 0.55 -9.81 -16.11
CA GLY A 67 0.71 -8.93 -17.27
C GLY A 67 -0.53 -8.13 -17.66
N SER A 68 -1.58 -8.13 -16.84
CA SER A 68 -2.74 -7.26 -16.99
C SER A 68 -2.82 -6.28 -15.82
N ILE A 69 -3.15 -5.02 -16.10
CA ILE A 69 -3.45 -4.04 -15.06
C ILE A 69 -4.93 -4.12 -14.71
N LYS A 70 -5.22 -4.25 -13.42
CA LYS A 70 -6.57 -4.17 -12.87
C LYS A 70 -6.65 -2.96 -11.94
N ILE A 71 -7.81 -2.30 -11.95
CA ILE A 71 -8.11 -1.21 -11.03
C ILE A 71 -8.92 -1.80 -9.88
N VAL A 72 -8.47 -1.58 -8.65
CA VAL A 72 -9.16 -1.99 -7.43
C VAL A 72 -9.58 -0.74 -6.66
N GLU A 73 -10.89 -0.62 -6.39
CA GLU A 73 -11.40 0.48 -5.56
C GLU A 73 -11.15 0.20 -4.08
N LEU A 74 -10.56 1.16 -3.36
CA LEU A 74 -10.22 1.06 -1.93
C LEU A 74 -11.43 1.28 -1.02
N CYS A 75 -12.47 1.93 -1.54
CA CYS A 75 -13.76 2.12 -0.88
C CYS A 75 -14.88 2.16 -1.95
N PRO A 76 -16.17 2.02 -1.58
CA PRO A 76 -17.26 2.03 -2.54
C PRO A 76 -17.26 3.30 -3.42
N LYS A 77 -17.19 3.14 -4.75
CA LYS A 77 -17.08 4.23 -5.74
C LYS A 77 -15.79 5.04 -5.62
N GLY A 78 -14.74 4.46 -5.04
CA GLY A 78 -13.50 5.14 -4.69
C GLY A 78 -12.79 5.79 -5.87
N LYS A 79 -12.92 5.24 -7.08
CA LYS A 79 -12.39 5.82 -8.31
C LYS A 79 -12.93 7.23 -8.63
N ASN A 80 -14.10 7.57 -8.11
CA ASN A 80 -14.71 8.89 -8.30
C ASN A 80 -14.48 9.84 -7.12
N ILE A 81 -13.75 9.40 -6.10
CA ILE A 81 -13.45 10.17 -4.90
C ILE A 81 -12.00 10.63 -4.99
N VAL A 82 -11.80 11.93 -5.14
CA VAL A 82 -10.48 12.56 -5.17
C VAL A 82 -9.88 12.54 -3.77
N VAL A 83 -8.58 12.26 -3.68
CA VAL A 83 -7.82 12.34 -2.43
C VAL A 83 -7.51 13.81 -2.12
N ASN A 84 -7.83 14.27 -0.92
CA ASN A 84 -7.64 15.65 -0.45
C ASN A 84 -7.01 15.69 0.95
N SER A 85 -6.64 16.90 1.41
CA SER A 85 -5.94 17.13 2.69
C SER A 85 -6.84 17.15 3.92
#